data_AF-A0A8B8GDW2-F1
#
_entry.id   AF-A0A8B8GDW2-F1
#
_cell.length_a   1.000
_cell.length_b   1.000
_cell.length_c   1.000
_cell.angle_alpha   90.00
_cell.angle_beta   90.00
_cell.angle_gamma   90.00
#
_symmetry.space_group_name_H-M   'P 1'
#
loop_
_entity.id
_entity.type
_entity.pdbx_description
1 polymer ?
#
loop_
_entity_poly.entity_id
_entity_poly.type
_entity_poly.pdbx_seq_one_letter_code
_entity_poly.pdbx_strand_id
1 'polypeptide(L)'
;MPKVQSESAKLRQFVEEFSSNVFKTDGKILYCIICDQAVPVKKRFQVVQHLNRGKHNKNINLKAKSKQSFIKNTLDNQNKQANFPLDLYQAMLESDIPLWKLNHPSFKKFLEKYTGKYVPDQSAISKNYVSAIYENTIVF
;
A
#
# COMPACT_ATOMS: atom_id res chain seq x y z
N MET A 1 18.49 48.89 -2.46
CA MET A 1 17.18 48.44 -2.99
C MET A 1 16.89 47.05 -2.44
N PRO A 2 15.74 46.75 -1.82
CA PRO A 2 15.47 45.41 -1.29
C PRO A 2 15.16 44.47 -2.45
N LYS A 3 15.84 43.32 -2.48
CA LYS A 3 15.72 42.30 -3.53
C LYS A 3 14.33 41.64 -3.41
N VAL A 4 13.42 41.96 -4.33
CA VAL A 4 12.09 41.34 -4.37
C VAL A 4 12.29 39.85 -4.64
N GLN A 5 12.17 39.02 -3.61
CA GLN A 5 12.23 37.57 -3.77
C GLN A 5 11.06 37.14 -4.66
N SER A 6 11.35 36.36 -5.72
CA SER A 6 10.32 35.81 -6.59
C SER A 6 9.36 34.92 -5.79
N GLU A 7 8.08 34.92 -6.15
CA GLU A 7 7.07 34.06 -5.50
C GLU A 7 7.50 32.58 -5.51
N SER A 8 8.16 32.15 -6.58
CA SER A 8 8.75 30.80 -6.68
C SER A 8 9.83 30.53 -5.63
N ALA A 9 10.66 31.51 -5.27
CA ALA A 9 11.68 31.37 -4.25
C ALA A 9 11.06 31.28 -2.84
N LYS A 10 10.00 32.06 -2.58
CA LYS A 10 9.25 31.98 -1.31
C LYS A 10 8.57 30.63 -1.13
N LEU A 11 7.97 30.09 -2.18
CA LEU A 11 7.34 28.76 -2.14
C LEU A 11 8.35 27.65 -1.86
N ARG A 12 9.54 27.72 -2.46
CA ARG A 12 10.65 26.78 -2.17
C ARG A 12 11.13 26.91 -0.73
N GLN A 13 11.27 28.12 -0.21
CA GLN A 13 11.62 28.36 1.19
C GLN A 13 10.60 27.72 2.15
N PHE A 14 9.30 27.77 1.85
CA PHE A 14 8.29 27.11 2.69
C PHE A 14 8.35 25.57 2.62
N VAL A 15 8.74 25.00 1.48
CA VAL A 15 8.96 23.55 1.36
C VAL A 15 10.17 23.10 2.18
N GLU A 16 11.24 23.89 2.19
CA GLU A 16 12.41 23.65 3.03
C GLU A 16 12.10 23.81 4.53
N GLU A 17 11.39 24.88 4.90
CA GLU A 17 11.05 25.19 6.30
C GLU A 17 10.09 24.19 6.93
N PHE A 18 9.04 23.78 6.21
CA PHE A 18 7.96 22.94 6.75
C PHE A 18 8.04 21.48 6.29
N SER A 19 9.20 21.05 5.78
CA SER A 19 9.50 19.73 5.22
C SER A 19 8.83 19.39 3.89
N SER A 20 9.61 18.80 2.99
CA SER A 20 9.19 18.27 1.68
C SER A 20 8.20 17.10 1.77
N ASN A 21 8.13 16.44 2.93
CA ASN A 21 7.17 15.36 3.20
C ASN A 21 5.74 15.87 3.45
N VAL A 22 5.57 17.17 3.66
CA VAL A 22 4.27 17.80 3.92
C VAL A 22 3.82 18.65 2.73
N PHE A 23 4.75 19.38 2.11
CA PHE A 23 4.47 20.31 1.03
C PHE A 23 5.28 20.04 -0.24
N LYS A 24 4.65 20.27 -1.40
CA LYS A 24 5.28 20.31 -2.73
C LYS A 24 5.00 21.64 -3.40
N THR A 25 5.84 22.03 -4.35
CA THR A 25 5.61 23.22 -5.15
C THR A 25 6.05 23.02 -6.59
N ASP A 26 5.27 23.54 -7.53
CA ASP A 26 5.61 23.66 -8.95
C ASP A 26 6.05 25.09 -9.29
N GLY A 27 6.48 25.87 -8.27
CA GLY A 27 6.85 27.28 -8.41
C GLY A 27 5.66 28.25 -8.59
N LYS A 28 4.44 27.73 -8.76
CA LYS A 28 3.19 28.52 -8.87
C LYS A 28 2.27 28.39 -7.66
N ILE A 29 2.19 27.19 -7.07
CA ILE A 29 1.34 26.89 -5.92
C ILE A 29 2.13 26.13 -4.84
N LEU A 30 1.71 26.28 -3.58
CA LEU A 30 2.12 25.36 -2.51
C LEU A 30 1.04 24.29 -2.37
N TYR A 31 1.40 23.02 -2.50
CA TYR A 31 0.49 21.90 -2.42
C TYR A 31 0.74 21.09 -1.15
N CYS A 32 -0.30 20.79 -0.37
CA CYS A 32 -0.17 19.91 0.79
C CYS A 32 -0.46 18.46 0.40
N ILE A 33 0.52 17.58 0.54
CA ILE A 33 0.40 16.14 0.24
C ILE A 33 -0.55 15.44 1.24
N ILE A 34 -0.67 15.98 2.45
CA ILE A 34 -1.47 15.38 3.52
C ILE A 34 -2.96 15.74 3.35
N CYS A 35 -3.25 16.96 2.89
CA CYS A 35 -4.61 17.46 2.72
C CYS A 35 -5.14 17.34 1.30
N ASP A 36 -4.28 16.94 0.36
CA ASP A 36 -4.55 16.83 -1.08
C ASP A 36 -5.21 18.11 -1.65
N GLN A 37 -4.62 19.26 -1.31
CA GLN A 37 -5.16 20.56 -1.70
C GLN A 37 -4.08 21.62 -1.81
N ALA A 38 -4.31 22.58 -2.72
CA ALA A 38 -3.52 23.80 -2.81
C ALA A 38 -3.70 24.65 -1.55
N VAL A 39 -2.60 25.14 -1.00
CA VAL A 39 -2.58 26.07 0.13
C VAL A 39 -2.40 27.47 -0.42
N PRO A 40 -3.31 28.41 -0.12
CA PRO A 40 -3.11 29.80 -0.47
C PRO A 40 -1.99 30.36 0.42
N VAL A 41 -0.88 30.76 -0.20
CA VAL A 41 0.30 31.28 0.53
C VAL A 41 0.57 32.72 0.13
N LYS A 42 -0.01 33.64 0.88
CA LYS A 42 0.32 35.08 0.85
C LYS A 42 1.27 35.45 1.99
N LYS A 43 1.20 34.74 3.13
CA LYS A 43 2.00 34.98 4.34
C LYS A 43 2.28 33.66 5.07
N ARG A 44 3.43 33.58 5.77
CA ARG A 44 3.86 32.41 6.57
C ARG A 44 2.78 31.88 7.52
N PHE A 45 2.04 32.77 8.18
CA PHE A 45 0.97 32.40 9.11
C PHE A 45 -0.11 31.51 8.46
N GLN A 46 -0.37 31.63 7.16
CA GLN A 46 -1.37 30.80 6.47
C GLN A 46 -0.93 29.35 6.37
N VAL A 47 0.38 29.10 6.20
CA VAL A 47 0.98 27.77 6.21
C VAL A 47 0.89 27.16 7.61
N VAL A 48 1.25 27.93 8.64
CA VAL A 48 1.13 27.50 10.04
C VAL A 48 -0.32 27.20 10.41
N GLN A 49 -1.26 28.05 10.00
CA GLN A 49 -2.69 27.82 10.22
C GLN A 49 -3.15 26.55 9.51
N HIS A 50 -2.69 26.29 8.28
CA HIS A 50 -3.01 25.05 7.57
C HIS A 50 -2.55 23.81 8.35
N LEU A 51 -1.32 23.81 8.89
CA LEU A 51 -0.80 22.70 9.71
C LEU A 51 -1.65 22.46 10.96
N ASN A 52 -2.13 23.54 11.57
CA ASN A 52 -2.94 23.48 12.79
C ASN A 52 -4.44 23.20 12.52
N ARG A 53 -4.90 23.19 11.25
CA ARG A 53 -6.30 22.90 10.94
C ARG A 53 -6.64 21.46 11.32
N GLY A 54 -7.85 21.28 11.85
CA GLY A 54 -8.37 19.95 12.22
C GLY A 54 -8.34 18.93 11.07
N LYS A 55 -8.53 19.36 9.81
CA LYS A 55 -8.40 18.47 8.62
C LYS A 55 -6.99 17.90 8.47
N HIS A 56 -5.96 18.75 8.64
CA HIS A 56 -4.57 18.34 8.52
C HIS A 56 -4.19 17.35 9.64
N ASN A 57 -4.51 17.69 10.89
CA ASN A 57 -4.27 16.82 12.04
C ASN A 57 -5.02 15.49 11.96
N LYS A 58 -6.27 15.48 11.48
CA LYS A 58 -7.02 14.24 11.23
C LYS A 58 -6.33 13.37 10.18
N ASN A 59 -5.87 13.95 9.07
CA ASN A 59 -5.20 13.21 8.01
C ASN A 59 -3.81 12.68 8.42
N ILE A 60 -3.05 13.42 9.25
CA ILE A 60 -1.82 12.91 9.87
C ILE A 60 -2.14 11.69 10.74
N ASN A 61 -3.15 11.80 11.61
CA ASN A 61 -3.56 10.71 12.47
C ASN A 61 -4.08 9.49 11.68
N LEU A 62 -4.78 9.71 10.56
CA LEU A 62 -5.20 8.64 9.65
C LEU A 62 -4.01 7.98 8.96
N LYS A 63 -3.00 8.71 8.49
CA LYS A 63 -1.77 8.10 7.93
C LYS A 63 -0.98 7.32 8.98
N ALA A 64 -0.93 7.81 10.22
CA ALA A 64 -0.28 7.11 11.33
C ALA A 64 -1.06 5.84 11.76
N LYS A 65 -2.40 5.91 11.81
CA LYS A 65 -3.29 4.78 12.15
C LYS A 65 -3.54 3.83 10.98
N SER A 66 -3.31 4.25 9.73
CA SER A 66 -3.25 3.41 8.52
C SER A 66 -2.00 2.51 8.48
N LYS A 67 -1.33 2.32 9.62
CA LYS A 67 -0.60 1.07 9.94
C LYS A 67 -1.55 -0.06 10.35
N GLN A 68 -2.87 0.15 10.35
CA GLN A 68 -3.82 -0.94 10.27
C GLN A 68 -3.54 -1.67 8.96
N SER A 69 -2.92 -2.85 9.10
CA SER A 69 -2.51 -3.78 8.06
C SER A 69 -3.61 -3.95 6.99
N PHE A 70 -3.65 -3.06 6.01
CA PHE A 70 -4.21 -3.37 4.73
C PHE A 70 -3.09 -4.09 3.98
N ILE A 71 -3.08 -5.42 4.10
CA ILE A 71 -2.26 -6.42 3.38
C ILE A 71 -1.28 -5.74 2.40
N LYS A 72 -0.14 -5.27 2.90
CA LYS A 72 0.92 -4.69 2.04
C LYS A 72 2.31 -5.22 2.33
N ASN A 73 2.48 -6.14 3.29
CA ASN A 73 3.78 -6.67 3.67
C ASN A 73 3.78 -8.19 3.73
N THR A 74 3.50 -8.85 2.60
CA THR A 74 3.90 -10.27 2.42
C THR A 74 4.50 -10.59 1.05
N LEU A 75 4.57 -9.65 0.09
CA LEU A 75 5.15 -9.96 -1.23
C LEU A 75 6.60 -9.48 -1.42
N ASP A 76 7.06 -8.45 -0.72
CA ASP A 76 8.44 -7.95 -0.89
C ASP A 76 9.52 -8.84 -0.24
N ASN A 77 9.14 -9.99 0.34
CA ASN A 77 10.05 -10.94 0.99
C ASN A 77 9.80 -12.39 0.56
N GLN A 78 9.68 -12.65 -0.74
CA GLN A 78 9.79 -14.02 -1.24
C GLN A 78 10.96 -14.18 -2.19
N ASN A 79 12.15 -13.95 -1.62
CA ASN A 79 13.27 -14.85 -1.90
C ASN A 79 12.83 -16.28 -1.60
N LYS A 80 12.61 -17.11 -2.64
CA LYS A 80 12.65 -18.59 -2.60
C LYS A 80 12.02 -19.26 -1.37
N GLN A 81 10.80 -18.90 -0.98
CA GLN A 81 10.08 -19.66 0.04
C GLN A 81 8.79 -20.22 -0.56
N ALA A 82 8.77 -21.55 -0.70
CA ALA A 82 7.68 -22.34 -1.25
C ALA A 82 6.33 -21.96 -0.62
N ASN A 83 5.46 -21.35 -1.42
CA ASN A 83 4.09 -21.06 -1.02
C ASN A 83 3.30 -22.36 -1.07
N PHE A 84 3.21 -23.07 0.05
CA PHE A 84 2.45 -24.31 0.15
C PHE A 84 1.06 -24.30 -0.51
N PRO A 85 0.24 -23.22 -0.39
CA PRO A 85 -1.05 -23.16 -1.10
C PRO A 85 -0.92 -23.16 -2.62
N LEU A 86 0.14 -22.53 -3.15
CA LEU A 86 0.44 -22.46 -4.58
C LEU A 86 0.91 -23.83 -5.09
N ASP A 87 1.84 -24.46 -4.38
CA ASP A 87 2.34 -25.79 -4.72
C ASP A 87 1.23 -26.84 -4.68
N LEU A 88 0.35 -26.75 -3.66
CA LEU A 88 -0.83 -27.62 -3.55
C LEU A 88 -1.80 -27.42 -4.70
N TYR A 89 -2.07 -26.17 -5.09
CA TYR A 89 -2.92 -25.86 -6.24
C TYR A 89 -2.33 -26.44 -7.52
N GLN A 90 -1.04 -26.21 -7.77
CA GLN A 90 -0.36 -26.66 -8.97
C GLN A 90 -0.35 -28.18 -9.06
N ALA A 91 -0.05 -28.88 -7.95
CA ALA A 91 -0.10 -30.33 -7.89
C ALA A 91 -1.52 -30.88 -8.18
N MET A 92 -2.57 -30.23 -7.68
CA MET A 92 -3.95 -30.63 -7.97
C MET A 92 -4.30 -30.42 -9.44
N LEU A 93 -3.89 -29.29 -10.03
CA LEU A 93 -4.13 -28.99 -11.44
C LEU A 93 -3.40 -29.96 -12.36
N GLU A 94 -2.11 -30.19 -12.13
CA GLU A 94 -1.26 -31.10 -12.93
C GLU A 94 -1.69 -32.56 -12.79
N SER A 95 -2.26 -32.94 -11.65
CA SER A 95 -2.78 -34.29 -11.40
C SER A 95 -4.23 -34.48 -11.86
N ASP A 96 -4.85 -33.48 -12.50
CA ASP A 96 -6.26 -33.48 -12.90
C ASP A 96 -7.22 -33.77 -11.72
N ILE A 97 -6.88 -33.25 -10.53
CA ILE A 97 -7.68 -33.38 -9.31
C ILE A 97 -8.51 -32.11 -9.12
N PRO A 98 -9.85 -32.18 -9.14
CA PRO A 98 -10.69 -31.01 -8.96
C PRO A 98 -10.49 -30.33 -7.59
N LEU A 99 -10.29 -29.01 -7.59
CA LEU A 99 -10.03 -28.21 -6.39
C LEU A 99 -11.14 -28.27 -5.32
N TRP A 100 -12.38 -28.50 -5.73
CA TRP A 100 -13.50 -28.63 -4.78
C TRP A 100 -13.33 -29.79 -3.80
N LYS A 101 -12.47 -30.78 -4.11
CA LYS A 101 -12.11 -31.87 -3.19
C LYS A 101 -11.43 -31.36 -1.92
N LEU A 102 -10.78 -30.20 -1.94
CA LEU A 102 -10.19 -29.57 -0.74
C LEU A 102 -11.24 -29.12 0.29
N ASN A 103 -12.48 -28.89 -0.14
CA ASN A 103 -13.56 -28.56 0.77
C ASN A 103 -14.08 -29.79 1.52
N HIS A 104 -13.70 -31.01 1.10
CA HIS A 104 -14.10 -32.23 1.78
C HIS A 104 -13.36 -32.39 3.12
N PRO A 105 -14.06 -32.46 4.27
CA PRO A 105 -13.42 -32.43 5.58
C PRO A 105 -12.38 -33.52 5.80
N SER A 106 -12.61 -34.73 5.32
CA SER A 106 -11.66 -35.84 5.47
C SER A 106 -10.38 -35.64 4.68
N PHE A 107 -10.49 -35.07 3.46
CA PHE A 107 -9.33 -34.82 2.60
C PHE A 107 -8.50 -33.67 3.17
N LYS A 108 -9.16 -32.60 3.60
CA LYS A 108 -8.53 -31.48 4.29
C LYS A 108 -7.81 -31.91 5.57
N LYS A 109 -8.49 -32.64 6.46
CA LYS A 109 -7.89 -33.16 7.71
C LYS A 109 -6.68 -34.05 7.44
N PHE A 110 -6.73 -34.89 6.40
CA PHE A 110 -5.60 -35.72 6.00
C PHE A 110 -4.39 -34.87 5.62
N LEU A 111 -4.57 -33.88 4.74
CA LEU A 111 -3.48 -33.00 4.32
C LEU A 111 -2.92 -32.18 5.50
N GLU A 112 -3.79 -31.58 6.32
CA GLU A 112 -3.35 -30.80 7.48
C GLU A 112 -2.58 -31.66 8.50
N LYS A 113 -3.01 -32.92 8.72
CA LYS A 113 -2.34 -33.86 9.62
C LYS A 113 -0.90 -34.17 9.19
N TYR A 114 -0.67 -34.41 7.90
CA TYR A 114 0.65 -34.85 7.42
C TYR A 114 1.56 -33.70 6.98
N THR A 115 1.00 -32.57 6.56
CA THR A 115 1.79 -31.41 6.16
C THR A 115 2.10 -30.46 7.31
N GLY A 116 1.32 -30.51 8.41
CA GLY A 116 1.40 -29.55 9.51
C GLY A 116 1.03 -28.12 9.09
N LYS A 117 0.48 -27.94 7.88
CA LYS A 117 0.12 -26.65 7.31
C LYS A 117 -1.39 -26.54 7.19
N TYR A 118 -1.90 -25.33 7.39
CA TYR A 118 -3.30 -25.04 7.13
C TYR A 118 -3.61 -25.17 5.65
N VAL A 119 -4.69 -25.88 5.32
CA VAL A 119 -5.17 -26.02 3.94
C VAL A 119 -6.32 -25.05 3.72
N PRO A 120 -6.15 -24.01 2.88
CA PRO A 120 -7.22 -23.08 2.60
C PRO A 120 -8.36 -23.73 1.82
N ASP A 121 -9.53 -23.11 1.84
CA ASP A 121 -10.66 -23.55 1.02
C ASP A 121 -10.41 -23.28 -0.47
N GLN A 122 -11.21 -23.92 -1.34
CA GLN A 122 -11.10 -23.75 -2.80
C GLN A 122 -11.09 -22.26 -3.20
N SER A 123 -11.97 -21.46 -2.58
CA SER A 123 -12.12 -20.04 -2.88
C SER A 123 -10.86 -19.23 -2.55
N ALA A 124 -10.25 -19.46 -1.39
CA ALA A 124 -9.01 -18.77 -1.01
C ALA A 124 -7.83 -19.18 -1.89
N ILE A 125 -7.70 -20.48 -2.21
CA ILE A 125 -6.60 -20.95 -3.08
C ILE A 125 -6.74 -20.39 -4.48
N SER A 126 -7.96 -20.40 -5.05
CA SER A 126 -8.20 -19.90 -6.40
C SER A 126 -7.87 -18.41 -6.52
N LYS A 127 -8.25 -17.59 -5.53
CA LYS A 127 -7.95 -16.15 -5.51
C LYS A 127 -6.44 -15.88 -5.46
N ASN A 128 -5.72 -16.62 -4.62
CA ASN A 128 -4.27 -16.47 -4.48
C ASN A 128 -3.54 -16.86 -5.77
N TYR A 129 -3.97 -17.95 -6.42
CA TYR A 129 -3.38 -18.41 -7.68
C TYR A 129 -3.65 -17.44 -8.84
N VAL A 130 -4.89 -16.96 -8.99
CA VAL A 130 -5.26 -16.01 -10.04
C VAL A 130 -4.42 -14.73 -9.91
N SER A 131 -4.25 -14.20 -8.69
CA SER A 131 -3.35 -13.05 -8.44
C SER A 131 -1.92 -13.37 -8.88
N ALA A 132 -1.41 -14.54 -8.50
CA ALA A 132 -0.06 -14.96 -8.85
C ALA A 132 0.15 -15.11 -10.38
N ILE A 133 -0.82 -15.64 -11.14
CA ILE A 133 -0.68 -15.71 -12.61
C ILE A 133 -0.63 -14.31 -13.22
N TYR A 134 -1.57 -13.43 -12.86
CA TYR A 134 -1.64 -12.10 -13.46
C TYR A 134 -0.36 -11.31 -13.20
N GLU A 135 0.20 -11.40 -12.00
CA GLU A 135 1.48 -10.77 -11.66
C GLU A 135 2.67 -11.34 -12.46
N ASN A 136 2.70 -12.66 -12.70
CA ASN A 136 3.74 -13.30 -13.51
C ASN A 136 3.59 -13.07 -15.02
N THR A 137 2.39 -12.69 -15.50
CA THR A 137 2.09 -12.52 -16.93
C THR A 137 2.23 -11.05 -17.38
N ILE A 138 2.17 -10.08 -16.46
CA ILE A 138 2.37 -8.64 -16.77
C ILE A 138 3.87 -8.31 -16.75
N VAL A 139 4.65 -9.05 -17.55
CA VAL A 139 6.01 -8.68 -17.93
C VAL A 139 6.01 -8.52 -19.45
N PHE A 140 5.77 -7.28 -19.89
CA PHE A 140 6.02 -6.82 -21.26
C PHE A 140 6.96 -5.62 -21.20
#